data_AF-A0A949UCT8-F1
#
_entry.id   AF-A0A949UCT8-F1
#
_cell.length_a   1.000
_cell.length_b   1.000
_cell.length_c   1.000
_cell.angle_alpha   90.00
_cell.angle_beta   90.00
_cell.angle_gamma   90.00
#
_symmetry.space_group_name_H-M   'P 1'
#
loop_
_entity.id
_entity.type
_entity.pdbx_description
1 polymer ?
#
loop_
_entity_poly.entity_id
_entity_poly.type
_entity_poly.pdbx_seq_one_letter_code
_entity_poly.pdbx_strand_id
1 'polypeptide(L)'
;MSPIRTNAMHEPDSFSDSIYEEQTHLAERELSSFIAAVKASYGPEQAQLSAEDWLEESELMDSPPRSEDRNWRAVTIAASARLANRVNVRTESLDGRQIDN
;
A
#
# COMPACT_ATOMS: atom_id res chain seq x y z
N MET A 1 -24.38 -46.87 18.86
CA MET A 1 -24.91 -45.63 18.27
C MET A 1 -24.56 -44.50 19.22
N SER A 2 -23.50 -43.74 18.94
CA SER A 2 -23.09 -42.59 19.78
C SER A 2 -23.52 -41.30 19.07
N PRO A 3 -24.03 -40.29 19.79
CA PRO A 3 -24.51 -39.07 19.15
C PRO A 3 -23.33 -38.23 18.66
N ILE A 4 -23.48 -37.67 17.47
CA ILE A 4 -22.55 -36.71 16.88
C ILE A 4 -22.52 -35.46 17.76
N ARG A 5 -21.34 -35.12 18.28
CA ARG A 5 -21.08 -33.78 18.81
C ARG A 5 -21.26 -32.80 17.66
N THR A 6 -22.36 -32.05 17.66
CA THR A 6 -22.46 -30.83 16.85
C THR A 6 -21.45 -29.85 17.43
N ASN A 7 -20.31 -29.76 16.77
CA ASN A 7 -19.34 -28.69 16.98
C ASN A 7 -20.10 -27.39 16.70
N ALA A 8 -20.21 -26.53 17.72
CA ALA A 8 -20.85 -25.24 17.61
C ALA A 8 -20.29 -24.53 16.37
N MET A 9 -21.19 -24.00 15.54
CA MET A 9 -20.79 -23.18 14.41
C MET A 9 -19.86 -22.09 14.92
N HIS A 10 -18.64 -22.06 14.39
CA HIS A 10 -17.79 -20.88 14.43
C HIS A 10 -18.66 -19.70 13.99
N GLU A 11 -18.94 -18.75 14.88
CA GLU A 11 -19.38 -17.41 14.48
C GLU A 11 -18.18 -16.72 13.84
N PRO A 12 -18.15 -16.52 12.50
CA PRO A 12 -17.06 -15.82 11.84
C PRO A 12 -17.33 -14.31 11.73
N ASP A 13 -18.56 -13.87 12.00
CA ASP A 13 -19.02 -12.57 11.54
C ASP A 13 -18.56 -11.41 12.44
N SER A 14 -18.40 -11.64 13.76
CA SER A 14 -18.04 -10.55 14.69
C SER A 14 -16.53 -10.30 14.83
N PHE A 15 -15.67 -11.26 14.46
CA PHE A 15 -14.22 -11.08 14.46
C PHE A 15 -13.71 -10.48 13.15
N SER A 16 -14.46 -10.65 12.05
CA SER A 16 -14.13 -10.10 10.74
C SER A 16 -14.15 -8.57 10.76
N ASP A 17 -15.22 -7.96 11.26
CA ASP A 17 -15.42 -6.51 11.17
C ASP A 17 -14.36 -5.70 11.93
N SER A 18 -13.98 -6.13 13.14
CA SER A 18 -12.94 -5.43 13.92
C SER A 18 -11.55 -5.55 13.30
N ILE A 19 -11.24 -6.69 12.67
CA ILE A 19 -9.99 -6.87 11.91
C ILE A 19 -9.99 -5.95 10.69
N TYR A 20 -11.09 -5.87 9.93
CA TYR A 20 -11.17 -4.97 8.78
C TYR A 20 -11.07 -3.49 9.19
N GLU A 21 -11.68 -3.09 10.30
CA GLU A 21 -11.56 -1.74 10.85
C GLU A 21 -10.11 -1.41 11.25
N GLU A 22 -9.44 -2.33 11.97
CA GLU A 22 -8.04 -2.15 12.37
C GLU A 22 -7.11 -2.06 11.16
N GLN A 23 -7.27 -2.94 10.18
CA GLN A 23 -6.48 -2.93 8.96
C GLN A 23 -6.70 -1.67 8.14
N THR A 24 -7.94 -1.18 8.07
CA THR A 24 -8.27 0.09 7.41
C THR A 24 -7.59 1.26 8.10
N HIS A 25 -7.64 1.31 9.44
CA HIS A 25 -6.99 2.38 10.18
C HIS A 25 -5.46 2.39 10.02
N LEU A 26 -4.83 1.21 10.02
CA LEU A 26 -3.39 1.09 9.78
C LEU A 26 -3.01 1.51 8.36
N ALA A 27 -3.79 1.10 7.36
CA ALA A 27 -3.64 1.51 5.97
C ALA A 27 -3.71 3.03 5.80
N GLU A 28 -4.77 3.65 6.34
CA GLU A 28 -4.99 5.09 6.27
C GLU A 28 -3.85 5.87 6.92
N ARG A 29 -3.35 5.40 8.06
CA ARG A 29 -2.23 6.04 8.77
C ARG A 29 -0.94 5.98 7.95
N GLU A 30 -0.60 4.82 7.41
CA GLU A 30 0.59 4.62 6.58
C GLU A 30 0.52 5.47 5.30
N LEU A 31 -0.61 5.41 4.59
CA LEU A 31 -0.84 6.19 3.37
C LEU A 31 -0.76 7.70 3.66
N SER A 32 -1.46 8.18 4.68
CA SER A 32 -1.47 9.61 5.01
C SER A 32 -0.07 10.14 5.35
N SER A 33 0.70 9.39 6.13
CA SER A 33 2.08 9.74 6.47
C SER A 33 2.96 9.77 5.22
N PHE A 34 2.85 8.77 4.36
CA PHE A 34 3.60 8.67 3.12
C PHE A 34 3.30 9.84 2.17
N ILE A 35 2.02 10.12 1.88
CA ILE A 35 1.62 11.21 0.98
C ILE A 35 2.03 12.57 1.52
N ALA A 36 1.93 12.81 2.83
CA ALA A 36 2.40 14.04 3.44
C ALA A 36 3.91 14.24 3.22
N ALA A 37 4.71 13.18 3.43
CA ALA A 37 6.16 13.22 3.24
C ALA A 37 6.56 13.44 1.77
N VAL A 38 5.91 12.74 0.83
CA VAL A 38 6.16 12.90 -0.60
C VAL A 38 5.77 14.30 -1.06
N LYS A 39 4.61 14.81 -0.64
CA LYS A 39 4.15 16.16 -0.98
C LYS A 39 5.13 17.23 -0.49
N ALA A 40 5.65 17.07 0.72
CA ALA A 40 6.63 18.00 1.28
C ALA A 40 7.97 17.96 0.54
N SER A 41 8.39 16.79 0.03
CA SER A 41 9.71 16.60 -0.56
C SER A 41 9.75 16.83 -2.08
N TYR A 42 8.69 16.45 -2.79
CA TYR A 42 8.65 16.40 -4.26
C TYR A 42 7.46 17.14 -4.89
N GLY A 43 6.58 17.71 -4.05
CA GLY A 43 5.43 18.49 -4.48
C GLY A 43 4.15 17.66 -4.74
N PRO A 44 3.03 18.35 -5.04
CA PRO A 44 1.72 17.73 -5.10
C PRO A 44 1.54 16.75 -6.25
N GLU A 45 2.19 16.98 -7.40
CA GLU A 45 2.12 16.06 -8.56
C GLU A 45 2.71 14.68 -8.20
N GLN A 46 3.90 14.66 -7.59
CA GLN A 46 4.53 13.41 -7.17
C GLN A 46 3.77 12.74 -6.03
N ALA A 47 3.14 13.51 -5.15
CA ALA A 47 2.27 12.97 -4.10
C ALA A 47 1.06 12.23 -4.68
N GLN A 48 0.41 12.80 -5.71
CA GLN A 48 -0.71 12.15 -6.37
C GLN A 48 -0.30 10.84 -7.04
N LEU A 49 0.76 10.86 -7.85
CA LEU A 49 1.28 9.65 -8.50
C LEU A 49 1.71 8.58 -7.48
N SER A 50 2.29 9.00 -6.35
CA SER A 50 2.69 8.06 -5.31
C SER A 50 1.50 7.47 -4.55
N ALA A 51 0.37 8.19 -4.48
CA ALA A 51 -0.87 7.63 -3.94
C ALA A 51 -1.42 6.53 -4.85
N GLU A 52 -1.39 6.76 -6.17
CA GLU A 52 -1.77 5.75 -7.17
C GLU A 52 -0.85 4.51 -7.07
N ASP A 53 0.48 4.70 -7.02
CA ASP A 53 1.45 3.62 -6.81
C ASP A 53 1.15 2.82 -5.53
N TRP A 54 0.82 3.51 -4.43
CA TRP A 54 0.53 2.87 -3.15
C TRP A 54 -0.75 2.03 -3.20
N LEU A 55 -1.79 2.52 -3.89
CA LEU A 55 -3.04 1.78 -4.07
C LEU A 55 -2.80 0.52 -4.92
N GLU A 56 -2.05 0.60 -6.02
CA GLU A 56 -1.67 -0.56 -6.84
C GLU A 56 -0.92 -1.62 -6.01
N GLU A 57 0.07 -1.20 -5.22
CA GLU A 57 0.83 -2.11 -4.35
C GLU A 57 -0.03 -2.72 -3.23
N SER A 58 -1.03 -1.98 -2.75
CA SER A 58 -2.00 -2.50 -1.77
C SER A 58 -2.92 -3.58 -2.36
N GLU A 59 -3.34 -3.43 -3.61
CA GLU A 59 -4.14 -4.42 -4.33
C GLU A 59 -3.34 -5.70 -4.61
N LEU A 60 -2.06 -5.56 -4.94
CA LEU A 60 -1.14 -6.68 -5.12
C LEU A 60 -0.94 -7.46 -3.81
N MET A 61 -0.84 -6.77 -2.67
CA MET A 61 -0.76 -7.42 -1.35
C MET A 61 -2.05 -8.18 -1.00
N ASP A 62 -3.23 -7.66 -1.39
CA ASP A 62 -4.53 -8.29 -1.11
C ASP A 62 -4.90 -9.41 -2.11
N SER A 63 -3.99 -9.72 -3.04
CA SER A 63 -4.20 -10.77 -4.03
C SER A 63 -4.07 -12.18 -3.40
N PRO A 64 -4.87 -13.17 -3.84
CA PRO A 64 -4.89 -14.50 -3.23
C PRO A 64 -3.53 -15.22 -3.22
N PRO A 65 -3.24 -16.02 -2.18
CA PRO A 65 -4.05 -16.23 -0.98
C PRO A 65 -4.01 -15.00 -0.05
N ARG A 66 -5.19 -14.48 0.33
CA ARG A 66 -5.31 -13.31 1.21
C ARG A 66 -4.60 -13.64 2.52
N SER A 67 -3.52 -12.93 2.79
CA SER A 67 -2.83 -13.00 4.08
C SER A 67 -3.71 -12.33 5.13
N GLU A 68 -3.93 -13.00 6.26
CA GLU A 68 -4.53 -12.37 7.46
C GLU A 68 -3.62 -11.25 7.99
N ASP A 69 -2.32 -11.36 7.75
CA ASP A 69 -1.31 -10.35 8.08
C ASP A 69 -1.02 -9.45 6.88
N ARG A 70 -1.67 -8.28 6.83
CA ARG A 70 -1.36 -7.23 5.84
C ARG A 70 -0.14 -6.41 6.28
N ASN A 71 0.88 -6.38 5.43
CA ASN A 71 2.10 -5.61 5.70
C ASN A 71 2.07 -4.25 5.00
N TRP A 72 1.33 -3.30 5.57
CA TRP A 72 1.22 -1.93 5.05
C TRP A 72 2.55 -1.20 4.91
N ARG A 73 3.52 -1.52 5.77
CA ARG A 73 4.87 -0.98 5.67
C ARG A 73 5.58 -1.45 4.40
N ALA A 74 5.37 -2.71 3.99
CA ALA A 74 5.92 -3.21 2.73
C ALA A 74 5.31 -2.50 1.51
N VAL A 75 4.00 -2.22 1.53
CA VAL A 75 3.31 -1.40 0.51
C VAL A 75 3.96 -0.02 0.39
N THR A 76 4.18 0.66 1.52
CA THR A 76 4.85 1.98 1.53
C THR A 76 6.29 1.92 0.99
N ILE A 77 7.03 0.85 1.28
CA ILE A 77 8.39 0.64 0.73
C ILE A 77 8.35 0.45 -0.79
N ALA A 78 7.42 -0.37 -1.30
CA ALA A 78 7.28 -0.61 -2.74
C ALA A 78 6.89 0.67 -3.49
N ALA A 79 5.91 1.43 -2.97
CA ALA A 79 5.54 2.74 -3.52
C ALA A 79 6.72 3.74 -3.49
N SER A 80 7.53 3.73 -2.43
CA SER A 80 8.74 4.57 -2.35
C SER A 80 9.77 4.18 -3.40
N ALA A 81 9.95 2.89 -3.70
CA ALA A 81 10.84 2.43 -4.76
C ALA A 81 10.37 2.89 -6.15
N ARG A 82 9.06 2.84 -6.42
CA ARG A 82 8.46 3.37 -7.66
C ARG A 82 8.68 4.88 -7.79
N LEU A 83 8.45 5.62 -6.71
CA LEU A 83 8.75 7.06 -6.66
C LEU A 83 10.23 7.33 -6.95
N ALA A 84 11.16 6.61 -6.31
CA ALA A 84 12.60 6.78 -6.51
C ALA A 84 13.00 6.56 -7.98
N ASN A 85 12.48 5.51 -8.61
CA ASN A 85 12.71 5.24 -10.03
C ASN A 85 12.18 6.39 -10.91
N ARG A 86 10.96 6.87 -10.65
CA ARG A 86 10.34 7.97 -11.41
C ARG A 86 11.11 9.28 -11.29
N VAL A 87 11.54 9.65 -10.09
CA VAL A 87 12.30 10.91 -9.89
C VAL A 87 13.71 10.82 -10.47
N ASN A 88 14.36 9.65 -10.42
CA ASN A 88 15.67 9.44 -11.03
C ASN A 88 15.63 9.54 -12.55
N VAL A 89 14.65 8.91 -13.21
CA VAL A 89 14.46 9.01 -14.67
C VAL A 89 14.23 10.48 -15.10
N ARG A 90 13.47 11.25 -14.31
CA ARG A 90 13.26 12.69 -14.58
C ARG A 90 14.58 13.46 -14.50
N THR A 91 15.43 13.16 -13.53
CA THR A 91 16.74 13.81 -13.37
C THR A 91 17.68 13.49 -14.54
N GLU A 92 17.77 12.22 -14.96
CA GLU A 92 18.61 11.82 -16.10
C GLU A 92 18.14 12.46 -17.42
N SER A 93 16.83 12.57 -17.63
CA SER A 93 16.28 13.19 -18.84
C SER A 93 16.48 14.71 -18.92
N LEU A 94 16.74 15.38 -17.78
CA LEU A 94 17.05 16.82 -17.74
C LEU A 94 18.55 17.10 -17.97
N ASP A 95 19.43 16.14 -17.68
CA ASP A 95 20.88 16.28 -17.86
C ASP A 95 21.33 16.02 -19.31
N GLY A 96 20.56 15.24 -20.08
CA GLY A 96 20.88 14.89 -21.47
C GLY A 96 20.62 15.96 -22.54
N ARG A 97 20.28 17.21 -22.19
CA ARG A 97 19.90 18.27 -23.14
C ARG A 97 20.90 19.44 -23.17
N GLN A 98 22.20 19.17 -23.33
CA GLN A 98 23.19 20.24 -23.56
C GLN A 98 24.44 19.77 -24.33
N ILE A 99 24.25 19.27 -25.54
CA ILE A 99 25.16 19.43 -26.68
C ILE A 99 24.21 19.29 -27.87
N ASP A 100 23.97 20.34 -28.66
CA ASP A 100 24.82 20.71 -29.79
C ASP A 100 24.73 22.23 -30.06
N ASN A 101 25.89 22.86 -30.30
CA ASN A 101 26.03 24.24 -30.77
C ASN A 101 26.77 24.22 -32.11
#